data_AF-A0A1L8CTW8-F1
#
_entry.id   AF-A0A1L8CTW8-F1
#
_cell.length_a   1.000
_cell.length_b   1.000
_cell.length_c   1.000
_cell.angle_alpha   90.00
_cell.angle_beta   90.00
_cell.angle_gamma   90.00
#
_symmetry.space_group_name_H-M   'P 1'
#
loop_
_entity.id
_entity.type
_entity.pdbx_description
1 polymer ?
#
loop_
_entity_poly.entity_id
_entity_poly.type
_entity_poly.pdbx_seq_one_letter_code
_entity_poly.pdbx_strand_id
1 'polypeptide(L)' 'MFVALTEDRPYRKGLKYREVKEILFNEVLANRIDRECVKILLDSYPEIVTRMQRVLETEVG' A
#
# COMPACT_ATOMS: atom_id res chain seq x y z
N MET A 1 7.11 -2.91 -0.83
CA MET A 1 6.95 -1.45 -1.07
C MET A 1 5.59 -0.95 -0.62
N PHE A 2 4.47 -1.46 -1.16
CA PHE A 2 3.10 -1.06 -0.77
C PHE A 2 2.87 -0.97 0.74
N VAL A 3 3.17 -2.06 1.47
CA VAL A 3 3.06 -2.14 2.94
C VAL A 3 3.75 -0.96 3.61
N ALA A 4 5.01 -0.68 3.24
CA ALA A 4 5.78 0.40 3.83
C ALA A 4 5.21 1.80 3.53
N LEU A 5 4.43 1.96 2.46
CA LEU A 5 3.74 3.20 2.14
C LEU A 5 2.45 3.36 2.95
N THR A 6 1.73 2.27 3.24
CA THR A 6 0.40 2.30 3.87
C THR A 6 0.40 2.05 5.37
N GLU A 7 1.47 1.44 5.89
CA GLU A 7 1.61 1.09 7.30
C GLU A 7 1.87 2.33 8.17
N ASP A 8 1.15 2.40 9.30
CA ASP A 8 1.44 3.35 10.36
C ASP A 8 2.69 2.94 11.12
N ARG A 9 3.62 3.89 11.29
CA ARG A 9 4.87 3.73 12.05
C ARG A 9 4.87 4.69 13.24
N PRO A 10 5.63 4.42 14.31
CA PRO A 10 5.63 5.23 15.54
C PRO A 10 5.82 6.75 15.32
N TYR A 11 6.50 7.14 14.23
CA TYR A 11 6.79 8.55 13.89
C TYR A 11 6.19 9.01 12.57
N ARG A 12 5.42 8.16 11.87
CA ARG A 12 4.90 8.47 10.53
C ARG A 12 3.62 7.70 10.26
N LYS A 13 2.54 8.42 9.96
CA LYS A 13 1.32 7.81 9.45
C LYS A 13 1.52 7.29 8.03
N GLY A 14 0.85 6.18 7.74
CA GLY A 14 0.75 5.66 6.39
C GLY A 14 0.21 6.72 5.43
N LEU A 15 0.66 6.66 4.19
CA LEU A 15 0.22 7.55 3.13
C LEU A 15 -1.24 7.26 2.75
N LYS A 16 -1.94 8.31 2.31
CA LYS A 16 -3.31 8.16 1.83
C LYS A 16 -3.32 7.48 0.46
N TYR A 17 -4.44 6.85 0.12
CA TYR A 17 -4.64 6.16 -1.15
C TYR A 17 -4.15 6.94 -2.37
N ARG A 18 -4.47 8.23 -2.46
CA ARG A 18 -4.05 9.09 -3.58
C ARG A 18 -2.52 9.17 -3.71
N GLU A 19 -1.81 9.37 -2.61
CA GLU A 19 -0.35 9.47 -2.59
C GLU A 19 0.30 8.12 -2.95
N VAL A 20 -0.25 7.01 -2.42
CA VAL A 20 0.21 5.66 -2.76
C VAL A 20 0.01 5.39 -4.25
N LYS A 21 -1.16 5.72 -4.80
CA LYS A 21 -1.47 5.57 -6.22
C LYS A 21 -0.51 6.37 -7.10
N GLU A 22 -0.23 7.62 -6.75
CA GLU A 22 0.70 8.47 -7.49
C GLU A 22 2.12 7.88 -7.49
N ILE A 23 2.63 7.42 -6.34
CA ILE A 23 3.94 6.77 -6.24
C ILE A 23 3.99 5.50 -7.10
N LEU A 24 3.02 4.59 -6.94
CA LEU A 24 2.99 3.34 -7.69
C LEU A 24 2.89 3.58 -9.20
N PHE A 25 2.12 4.59 -9.63
CA PHE A 25 2.02 4.93 -11.04
C PHE A 25 3.33 5.48 -11.59
N ASN A 26 4.06 6.29 -10.83
CA ASN A 26 5.38 6.78 -11.22
C ASN A 26 6.41 5.63 -11.34
N GLU A 27 6.34 4.64 -10.46
CA GLU A 27 7.18 3.43 -10.55
C GLU A 27 6.87 2.59 -11.81
N VAL A 28 5.60 2.53 -12.21
CA VAL A 28 5.18 1.90 -13.49
C VAL A 28 5.70 2.69 -14.68
N LEU A 29 5.59 4.03 -14.66
CA LEU A 29 6.12 4.89 -15.74
C LEU A 29 7.64 4.77 -15.88
N ALA A 30 8.35 4.56 -14.76
CA ALA A 30 9.78 4.31 -14.74
C ALA A 30 10.16 2.85 -15.13
N ASN A 31 9.19 2.02 -15.51
CA ASN A 31 9.37 0.60 -15.83
C ASN A 31 10.04 -0.21 -14.70
N ARG A 32 9.85 0.21 -13.43
CA ARG A 32 10.39 -0.46 -12.25
C ARG A 32 9.44 -1.51 -11.68
N ILE A 33 8.15 -1.37 -11.97
CA ILE A 33 7.08 -2.27 -11.50
C ILE A 33 6.09 -2.51 -12.63
N ASP A 34 5.57 -3.72 -12.70
CA ASP A 34 4.56 -4.10 -13.68
C ASP A 34 3.23 -3.34 -13.48
N ARG A 35 2.66 -2.89 -14.60
CA ARG A 35 1.43 -2.10 -14.62
C ARG A 35 0.22 -2.91 -14.16
N GLU A 36 0.13 -4.18 -14.57
CA GLU A 36 -1.01 -5.04 -14.27
C GLU A 36 -1.01 -5.42 -12.79
N CYS A 37 0.16 -5.70 -12.22
CA CYS A 37 0.30 -5.89 -10.77
C CYS A 37 -0.19 -4.66 -9.98
N VAL A 38 0.18 -3.44 -10.39
CA VAL A 38 -0.27 -2.21 -9.71
C VAL A 38 -1.78 -2.02 -9.86
N LYS A 39 -2.35 -2.35 -11.03
CA LYS A 39 -3.79 -2.30 -11.26
C LYS A 39 -4.54 -3.24 -10.29
N ILE A 40 -4.17 -4.52 -10.26
CA ILE A 40 -4.79 -5.53 -9.38
C ILE A 40 -4.70 -5.12 -7.90
N LEU A 41 -3.53 -4.61 -7.50
CA LEU A 41 -3.29 -4.13 -6.14
C LEU A 41 -4.21 -2.95 -5.76
N LEU A 42 -4.36 -1.97 -6.66
CA LEU A 42 -5.21 -0.80 -6.42
C LEU A 42 -6.70 -1.14 -6.44
N ASP A 43 -7.12 -2.07 -7.30
CA ASP A 43 -8.50 -2.54 -7.37
C ASP A 43 -8.91 -3.25 -6.06
N SER A 44 -7.95 -3.90 -5.38
CA SER A 44 -8.16 -4.60 -4.10
C SER A 44 -7.77 -3.77 -2.86
N TYR A 45 -7.40 -2.50 -3.03
CA TYR A 45 -6.78 -1.67 -1.99
C TYR A 45 -7.57 -1.62 -0.66
N PRO A 46 -8.90 -1.36 -0.65
CA PRO A 46 -9.65 -1.27 0.60
C PRO A 46 -9.63 -2.57 1.40
N GLU A 47 -9.70 -3.71 0.70
CA GLU A 47 -9.70 -5.02 1.33
C GLU A 47 -8.33 -5.36 1.92
N ILE A 48 -7.25 -5.09 1.19
CA ILE A 48 -5.88 -5.35 1.65
C ILE A 48 -5.56 -4.51 2.88
N VAL A 49 -5.85 -3.20 2.86
CA VAL A 49 -5.58 -2.31 4.00
C VAL A 49 -6.38 -2.75 5.23
N THR A 50 -7.66 -3.09 5.05
CA THR A 50 -8.51 -3.60 6.14
C THR A 50 -7.96 -4.89 6.74
N ARG A 51 -7.50 -5.84 5.90
CA ARG A 51 -6.90 -7.09 6.37
C ARG A 51 -5.58 -6.85 7.08
N MET A 52 -4.74 -5.95 6.59
CA MET A 52 -3.46 -5.60 7.20
C MET A 52 -3.62 -4.99 8.60
N GLN A 53 -4.60 -4.11 8.80
CA GLN A 53 -4.88 -3.56 10.13
C GLN A 53 -5.20 -4.67 11.15
N ARG A 54 -5.99 -5.67 10.76
CA ARG A 54 -6.32 -6.80 11.64
C ARG A 54 -5.13 -7.69 11.96
N VAL A 55 -4.25 -7.94 10.98
CA VAL A 55 -3.05 -8.77 11.20
C VAL A 55 -2.09 -8.07 12.17
N LEU A 56 -1.91 -6.77 12.03
CA LEU A 56 -1.08 -5.97 12.94
C LEU A 56 -1.63 -5.93 14.36
N GLU A 57 -2.94 -6.04 14.56
CA GLU A 57 -3.54 -6.14 15.90
C GLU A 57 -3.32 -7.53 16.54
N THR A 58 -3.29 -8.60 15.73
CA THR A 58 -3.12 -9.98 16.23
C THR A 58 -1.68 -10.37 16.57
N GLU A 59 -0.67 -9.67 16.04
CA GLU A 59 0.74 -9.97 16.32
C GLU A 59 1.29 -9.20 17.54
N VAL A 60 0.50 -8.27 18.10
CA VAL A 60 0.85 -7.48 19.29
C VAL A 60 0.09 -7.97 20.54
N GLY A 61 -0.70 -9.04 20.40
CA GLY A 61 -1.49 -9.69 21.47
C GLY A 61 -0.82 -10.91 22.07
#